data_AF-A0A1V5H235-F1
#
_entry.id   AF-A0A1V5H235-F1
#
_cell.length_a   1.000
_cell.length_b   1.000
_cell.length_c   1.000
_cell.angle_alpha   90.00
_cell.angle_beta   90.00
_cell.angle_gamma   90.00
#
_symmetry.space_group_name_H-M   'P 1'
#
loop_
_entity.id
_entity.type
_entity.pdbx_description
1 polymer ?
#
loop_
_entity_poly.entity_id
_entity_poly.type
_entity_poly.pdbx_seq_one_letter_code
_entity_poly.pdbx_strand_id
1 'polypeptide(L)' 'MSMTPPKSGAELLNMSYLDMRSHLLEVAAAFDRIERAGGADDPRLELLRQVGRIALDAKPDRARRFLERLSE' A
#
# COMPACT_ATOMS: atom_id res chain seq x y z
N MET A 1 -21.93 -6.84 -22.30
CA MET A 1 -22.21 -7.86 -21.27
C MET A 1 -21.54 -7.39 -19.99
N SER A 2 -22.30 -7.21 -18.90
CA SER A 2 -21.72 -6.91 -17.58
C SER A 2 -21.02 -8.18 -17.09
N MET A 3 -19.69 -8.19 -17.09
CA MET A 3 -18.92 -9.31 -16.59
C MET A 3 -18.91 -9.23 -15.07
N THR A 4 -19.78 -10.01 -14.42
CA THR A 4 -19.77 -10.14 -12.97
C THR A 4 -18.39 -10.65 -12.55
N PRO A 5 -17.72 -9.99 -11.60
CA PRO A 5 -16.45 -10.47 -11.08
C PRO A 5 -16.61 -11.92 -10.58
N PRO A 6 -15.65 -12.83 -10.87
CA PRO A 6 -15.78 -14.24 -10.52
C PRO A 6 -15.72 -14.51 -9.00
N LYS A 7 -15.38 -13.50 -8.19
CA LYS A 7 -15.38 -13.54 -6.73
C LYS A 7 -16.03 -12.28 -6.18
N SER A 8 -16.77 -12.42 -5.07
CA SER A 8 -17.29 -11.31 -4.29
C SER A 8 -16.16 -10.55 -3.58
N GLY A 9 -16.46 -9.33 -3.13
CA GLY A 9 -15.52 -8.55 -2.32
C GLY A 9 -15.13 -9.24 -1.01
N ALA A 10 -16.06 -9.98 -0.39
CA ALA A 10 -15.80 -10.72 0.84
C ALA A 10 -14.83 -11.89 0.62
N GLU A 11 -14.98 -12.62 -0.49
CA GLU A 11 -14.06 -13.71 -0.85
C GLU A 11 -12.65 -13.16 -1.12
N LEU A 12 -12.53 -12.05 -1.86
CA LEU A 12 -11.25 -11.41 -2.11
C LEU A 12 -10.60 -10.92 -0.82
N LEU A 13 -11.36 -10.28 0.07
CA LEU A 13 -10.86 -9.86 1.37
C LEU A 13 -10.35 -11.06 2.18
N ASN A 14 -11.13 -12.13 2.29
CA ASN A 14 -10.72 -13.32 3.05
C ASN A 14 -9.44 -13.96 2.48
N MET A 15 -9.31 -14.03 1.15
CA MET A 15 -8.12 -14.57 0.49
C MET A 15 -6.86 -13.73 0.75
N SER A 16 -6.99 -12.40 0.83
CA SER A 16 -5.83 -11.50 0.93
C SER A 16 -5.58 -10.94 2.34
N TYR A 17 -6.49 -11.17 3.29
CA TYR A 17 -6.49 -10.48 4.59
C TYR A 17 -5.18 -10.65 5.37
N LEU A 18 -4.68 -11.89 5.49
CA LEU A 18 -3.48 -12.16 6.28
C LEU A 18 -2.23 -11.57 5.64
N ASP A 19 -2.10 -11.66 4.32
CA ASP A 19 -0.96 -11.11 3.58
C ASP A 19 -0.95 -9.58 3.64
N MET A 20 -2.11 -8.95 3.38
CA MET A 20 -2.28 -7.50 3.50
C MET A 20 -1.94 -7.03 4.91
N ARG A 21 -2.44 -7.73 5.93
CA ARG A 21 -2.15 -7.40 7.33
C ARG A 21 -0.66 -7.52 7.66
N SER A 22 0.01 -8.57 7.20
CA SER A 22 1.45 -8.75 7.43
C SER A 22 2.25 -7.62 6.82
N HIS A 23 2.03 -7.32 5.54
CA HIS A 23 2.79 -6.28 4.83
C HIS A 23 2.53 -4.88 5.37
N LEU A 24 1.28 -4.56 5.75
CA LEU A 24 0.98 -3.27 6.38
C LEU A 24 1.68 -3.13 7.73
N LEU A 25 1.74 -4.19 8.54
CA LEU A 25 2.45 -4.19 9.81
C LEU A 25 3.97 -4.05 9.63
N GLU A 26 4.55 -4.75 8.65
CA GLU A 26 5.96 -4.65 8.32
C GLU A 26 6.36 -3.23 7.90
N VAL A 27 5.55 -2.59 7.04
CA VAL A 27 5.76 -1.21 6.60
C VAL A 27 5.66 -0.24 7.78
N ALA A 28 4.63 -0.37 8.62
CA ALA A 28 4.47 0.47 9.81
C ALA A 28 5.68 0.33 10.77
N ALA A 29 6.09 -0.91 11.06
CA ALA A 29 7.24 -1.18 11.91
C ALA A 29 8.56 -0.64 11.33
N ALA A 30 8.71 -0.60 10.00
CA ALA A 30 9.87 0.00 9.34
C ALA A 30 9.91 1.52 9.55
N PHE A 31 8.79 2.23 9.36
CA PHE A 31 8.70 3.65 9.65
C PHE A 31 9.04 3.96 11.11
N ASP A 32 8.49 3.20 12.07
CA ASP A 32 8.78 3.38 13.50
C ASP A 32 10.28 3.20 13.83
N ARG A 33 10.96 2.25 13.16
CA ARG A 33 12.41 2.04 13.36
C ARG A 33 13.23 3.20 12.79
N ILE A 34 12.87 3.72 11.62
CA ILE A 34 13.52 4.87 10.99
C ILE A 34 13.37 6.09 11.88
N GLU A 35 12.16 6.37 12.36
CA GLU A 35 11.88 7.52 13.21
C GLU A 35 12.62 7.43 14.56
N ARG A 36 12.65 6.24 15.18
CA ARG A 36 13.45 5.99 16.40
C ARG A 36 14.96 6.12 16.19
N ALA A 37 15.46 5.89 14.99
CA ALA A 37 16.86 6.07 14.65
C ALA A 37 17.25 7.54 14.41
N GLY A 38 16.31 8.49 14.56
CA GLY A 38 16.53 9.91 14.32
C GLY A 38 16.01 10.39 12.96
N GLY A 39 15.30 9.53 12.21
CA GLY A 39 14.79 9.84 10.88
C GLY A 39 15.85 9.74 9.79
N ALA A 40 15.49 10.18 8.59
CA ALA A 40 16.39 10.28 7.45
C ALA A 40 15.98 11.48 6.58
N ASP A 41 16.94 12.33 6.22
CA ASP A 41 16.76 13.38 5.21
C ASP A 41 16.96 12.76 3.81
N ASP A 42 16.01 11.91 3.43
CA ASP A 42 16.05 11.15 2.18
C ASP A 42 14.68 11.25 1.48
N PRO A 43 14.63 11.72 0.22
CA PRO A 43 13.37 11.88 -0.52
C PRO A 43 12.59 10.57 -0.69
N ARG A 44 13.27 9.42 -0.61
CA ARG A 44 12.62 8.10 -0.67
C ARG A 44 11.67 7.89 0.51
N LEU A 45 11.94 8.49 1.67
CA LEU A 45 11.06 8.35 2.84
C LEU A 45 9.71 9.01 2.59
N GLU A 46 9.70 10.20 1.99
CA GLU A 46 8.46 10.89 1.64
C GLU A 46 7.76 10.21 0.45
N LEU A 47 8.52 9.72 -0.54
CA LEU A 47 7.96 8.91 -1.63
C LEU A 47 7.21 7.68 -1.10
N LEU A 48 7.80 6.94 -0.15
CA LEU A 48 7.17 5.79 0.49
C LEU A 48 5.86 6.16 1.21
N ARG A 49 5.81 7.32 1.89
CA ARG A 49 4.57 7.82 2.52
C ARG A 49 3.50 8.13 1.47
N GLN A 50 3.88 8.73 0.34
CA GLN A 50 2.94 9.06 -0.73
C GLN A 50 2.34 7.83 -1.38
N VAL A 51 3.16 6.84 -1.74
CA VAL A 51 2.66 5.59 -2.34
C VAL A 51 1.85 4.77 -1.33
N GLY A 52 2.21 4.81 -0.04
CA GLY A 52 1.39 4.26 1.04
C GLY A 52 -0.02 4.86 1.09
N ARG A 53 -0.15 6.19 0.91
CA ARG A 53 -1.46 6.86 0.81
C ARG A 53 -2.25 6.40 -0.42
N ILE A 54 -1.59 6.18 -1.56
CA ILE A 54 -2.24 5.66 -2.78
C ILE A 54 -2.79 4.24 -2.53
N ALA A 55 -2.03 3.38 -1.84
CA ALA A 55 -2.43 2.01 -1.57
C ALA A 55 -3.70 1.92 -0.70
N LEU A 56 -3.94 2.90 0.17
CA LEU A 56 -5.02 2.90 1.17
C LEU A 56 -6.22 3.78 0.82
N ASP A 57 -6.16 4.57 -0.25
CA ASP A 57 -7.27 5.46 -0.63
C ASP A 57 -8.48 4.70 -1.21
N ALA A 58 -9.62 5.36 -1.44
CA ALA A 58 -10.81 4.73 -2.03
C ALA A 58 -10.89 4.88 -3.58
N LYS A 59 -9.79 5.27 -4.24
CA LYS A 59 -9.79 5.60 -5.67
C LYS A 59 -9.41 4.39 -6.53
N PRO A 60 -9.90 4.29 -7.79
CA PRO A 60 -9.56 3.20 -8.70
C PRO A 60 -8.06 3.18 -9.06
N ASP A 61 -7.62 2.10 -9.70
CA ASP A 61 -6.27 1.95 -10.28
C ASP A 61 -5.11 2.17 -9.29
N ARG A 62 -5.28 1.82 -8.01
CA ARG A 62 -4.24 2.04 -6.98
C ARG A 62 -2.88 1.49 -7.39
N ALA A 63 -2.82 0.26 -7.90
CA ALA A 63 -1.57 -0.38 -8.30
C ALA A 63 -0.86 0.40 -9.42
N ARG A 64 -1.60 0.87 -10.44
CA ARG A 64 -1.05 1.68 -11.53
C ARG A 64 -0.53 3.02 -11.00
N ARG A 65 -1.35 3.75 -10.24
CA ARG A 65 -0.96 5.04 -9.66
C ARG A 65 0.23 4.92 -8.71
N PHE A 66 0.31 3.81 -7.96
CA PHE A 66 1.43 3.49 -7.08
C PHE A 66 2.71 3.31 -7.88
N LEU A 67 2.66 2.51 -8.95
CA LEU A 67 3.81 2.26 -9.82
C LEU A 67 4.27 3.51 -10.56
N GLU A 68 3.33 4.28 -11.13
CA GLU A 68 3.60 5.56 -11.79
C GLU A 68 4.33 6.50 -10.84
N ARG A 69 3.85 6.64 -9.59
CA ARG A 69 4.50 7.51 -8.61
C ARG A 69 5.91 7.05 -8.22
N LEU A 70 6.20 5.74 -8.27
CA LEU A 70 7.56 5.22 -8.05
C LEU A 70 8.50 5.40 -9.26
N SER A 71 7.97 5.75 -10.42
CA SER A 71 8.71 5.87 -11.68
C SER A 71 9.00 7.32 -12.08
N GLU A 72 8.53 8.28 -11.28
CA GLU A 72 8.82 9.72 -11.39
C GLU A 72 10.11 10.09 -10.67
#